data_AF-A0A1V8MAL6-F1
#
_entry.id   AF-A0A1V8MAL6-F1
#
_cell.length_a   1.000
_cell.length_b   1.000
_cell.length_c   1.000
_cell.angle_alpha   90.00
_cell.angle_beta   90.00
_cell.angle_gamma   90.00
#
_symmetry.space_group_name_H-M   'P 1'
#
loop_
_entity.id
_entity.type
_entity.pdbx_description
1 polymer ?
#
loop_
_entity_poly.entity_id
_entity_poly.type
_entity_poly.pdbx_seq_one_letter_code
_entity_poly.pdbx_strand_id
1 'polypeptide(L)' 'MINTANTILDQALELSATERAIVAEKLLFSLDSPDSKIDAVWAKEAGSRVEAYNKGEIEAIPSEEVFAKYYKR' A
#
# COMPACT_ATOMS: atom_id res chain seq x y z
N MET A 1 32.31 -6.91 8.25
CA MET A 1 31.12 -7.12 9.10
C MET A 1 30.08 -7.84 8.27
N ILE A 2 29.48 -8.91 8.80
CA ILE A 2 28.34 -9.55 8.15
C ILE A 2 27.20 -8.53 8.16
N ASN A 3 26.68 -8.21 6.98
CA ASN A 3 25.52 -7.34 6.87
C ASN A 3 24.27 -8.18 7.19
N THR A 4 23.79 -8.11 8.43
CA THR A 4 22.63 -8.85 8.91
C THR A 4 21.40 -8.67 8.02
N ALA A 5 21.20 -7.47 7.45
CA ALA A 5 20.09 -7.22 6.53
C ALA A 5 20.21 -8.06 5.24
N ASN A 6 21.43 -8.21 4.71
CA ASN A 6 21.67 -9.06 3.53
C ASN A 6 21.42 -10.53 3.87
N THR A 7 21.86 -11.02 5.03
CA THR A 7 21.59 -12.40 5.45
C THR A 7 20.09 -12.69 5.59
N ILE A 8 19.32 -11.77 6.18
CA ILE A 8 17.86 -11.91 6.29
C ILE A 8 17.21 -11.88 4.90
N LEU A 9 17.68 -11.00 4.01
CA LEU A 9 17.18 -10.92 2.64
C LEU A 9 17.43 -12.21 1.87
N ASP A 10 18.65 -12.73 1.92
CA ASP A 10 19.02 -13.98 1.25
C ASP A 10 18.15 -15.14 1.73
N GLN A 11 17.94 -15.26 3.05
CA GLN A 11 17.05 -16.27 3.63
C GLN A 11 15.59 -16.09 3.20
N ALA A 12 15.10 -14.85 3.14
CA ALA A 12 13.74 -14.58 2.70
C ALA A 12 13.55 -14.95 1.21
N LEU A 13 14.56 -14.74 0.36
CA LEU A 13 14.47 -15.04 -1.07
C LEU A 13 14.36 -16.55 -1.36
N GLU A 14 14.88 -17.41 -0.49
CA GLU A 14 14.75 -18.88 -0.57
C GLU A 14 13.33 -19.41 -0.24
N LEU A 15 12.48 -18.58 0.38
CA LEU A 15 11.11 -18.98 0.74
C LEU A 15 10.20 -19.10 -0.50
N SER A 16 9.08 -19.81 -0.37
CA SER A 16 8.04 -19.81 -1.41
C SER A 16 7.46 -18.41 -1.62
N ALA A 17 6.83 -18.17 -2.78
CA ALA A 17 6.24 -16.86 -3.09
C ALA A 17 5.24 -16.38 -2.02
N THR A 18 4.43 -17.30 -1.48
CA THR A 18 3.45 -17.00 -0.43
C THR A 18 4.14 -16.60 0.89
N GLU A 19 5.15 -17.35 1.31
CA GLU A 19 5.90 -17.06 2.54
C GLU A 19 6.67 -15.74 2.43
N ARG A 20 7.25 -15.44 1.26
CA ARG A 20 7.86 -14.14 1.00
C ARG A 20 6.88 -12.99 1.14
N ALA A 21 5.66 -13.14 0.63
CA ALA A 21 4.62 -12.13 0.77
C ALA A 21 4.28 -11.87 2.24
N ILE A 22 4.16 -12.92 3.05
CA ILE A 22 3.90 -12.81 4.50
C ILE A 22 5.04 -12.08 5.22
N VAL A 23 6.30 -12.39 4.89
CA VAL A 23 7.47 -11.71 5.48
C VAL A 23 7.49 -10.22 5.08
N ALA A 24 7.27 -9.93 3.80
CA ALA A 24 7.21 -8.56 3.30
C ALA A 24 6.09 -7.75 3.98
N GLU A 25 4.90 -8.34 4.14
CA GLU A 25 3.77 -7.72 4.84
C GLU A 25 4.12 -7.41 6.31
N LYS A 26 4.70 -8.37 7.04
CA LYS A 26 5.12 -8.15 8.44
C LYS A 26 6.17 -7.05 8.57
N LEU A 27 7.15 -7.01 7.65
CA LEU A 27 8.15 -5.95 7.63
C LEU A 27 7.51 -4.59 7.32
N LEU A 28 6.60 -4.53 6.36
CA LEU A 28 5.87 -3.30 6.04
C LEU A 28 5.05 -2.81 7.25
N PHE A 29 4.31 -3.70 7.90
CA PHE A 29 3.58 -3.38 9.14
C PHE A 29 4.50 -2.90 10.27
N SER A 30 5.72 -3.43 10.37
CA SER A 30 6.67 -2.98 11.41
C SER A 30 7.15 -1.54 11.20
N LEU A 31 7.04 -1.01 9.98
CA LEU A 31 7.35 0.38 9.66
C LEU A 31 6.14 1.31 9.86
N ASP A 32 4.95 0.73 10.03
CA ASP A 32 3.75 1.49 10.27
C ASP A 32 3.76 2.09 11.68
N SER A 33 3.23 3.28 11.81
CA SER A 33 3.08 3.99 13.08
C SER A 33 1.68 4.58 13.10
N PRO A 34 0.67 3.74 13.40
CA PRO A 34 -0.72 4.13 13.24
C PRO A 34 -1.04 5.30 14.18
N ASP A 35 -1.61 6.35 13.60
CA ASP A 35 -2.15 7.48 14.33
C ASP A 35 -3.66 7.53 14.11
N SER A 36 -4.39 7.09 15.13
CA SER A 36 -5.85 7.09 15.16
C SER A 36 -6.50 8.43 14.77
N LYS A 37 -5.81 9.56 14.98
CA LYS A 37 -6.31 10.88 14.54
C LYS A 37 -6.20 11.04 13.04
N ILE A 38 -5.08 10.62 12.45
CA ILE A 38 -4.87 10.63 11.01
C ILE A 38 -5.86 9.66 10.35
N ASP A 39 -6.04 8.46 10.92
CA ASP A 39 -6.99 7.47 10.41
C ASP A 39 -8.43 8.01 10.39
N ALA A 40 -8.85 8.70 11.45
CA ALA A 40 -10.17 9.32 11.52
C ALA A 40 -10.37 10.41 10.45
N VAL A 41 -9.33 11.20 10.16
CA VAL A 41 -9.38 12.24 9.11
C VAL A 41 -9.46 11.59 7.72
N TRP A 42 -8.68 10.54 7.47
CA TRP A 42 -8.72 9.80 6.20
C TRP A 42 -10.07 9.11 5.98
N ALA A 43 -10.63 8.48 7.02
CA ALA A 43 -11.93 7.82 6.93
C ALA A 43 -13.04 8.82 6.56
N LYS A 44 -13.02 10.01 7.19
CA LYS A 44 -13.97 11.10 6.87
C LYS A 44 -13.82 11.58 5.44
N GLU A 45 -12.59 11.84 4.99
CA GLU A 45 -12.31 12.33 3.63
C GLU A 45 -12.72 11.30 2.57
N ALA A 46 -12.32 10.04 2.76
CA ALA A 46 -12.67 8.95 1.85
C ALA A 46 -14.18 8.78 1.72
N GLY A 47 -14.91 8.77 2.85
CA GLY A 47 -16.36 8.72 2.86
C GLY A 47 -17.00 9.91 2.13
N SER A 48 -16.52 11.12 2.41
CA SER A 48 -17.02 12.35 1.78
C SER A 48 -16.85 12.34 0.26
N ARG A 49 -15.71 11.83 -0.26
CA ARG A 49 -15.48 11.68 -1.71
C ARG A 49 -16.40 10.66 -2.35
N VAL A 50 -16.63 9.52 -1.70
CA VAL A 50 -17.55 8.49 -2.21
C VAL A 50 -18.97 9.05 -2.29
N GLU A 51 -19.42 9.78 -1.26
CA GLU A 51 -20.74 10.42 -1.29
C GLU A 51 -20.87 11.47 -2.39
N ALA A 52 -19.89 12.35 -2.54
CA ALA A 52 -19.89 13.37 -3.59
C ALA A 52 -19.92 12.74 -4.99
N TYR A 53 -19.15 11.66 -5.21
CA TYR A 53 -19.17 10.93 -6.47
C TYR A 53 -20.55 10.31 -6.75
N ASN A 54 -21.14 9.66 -5.75
CA ASN A 54 -22.47 9.07 -5.87
C ASN A 54 -23.57 10.10 -6.15
N LYS A 55 -23.40 11.34 -5.69
CA LYS A 55 -24.30 12.48 -5.97
C LYS A 55 -24.01 13.15 -7.32
N GLY A 56 -22.93 12.78 -8.01
CA GLY A 56 -22.48 13.44 -9.24
C GLY A 56 -21.84 14.82 -9.01
N GLU A 57 -21.45 15.13 -7.78
CA GLU A 57 -20.77 16.39 -7.41
C GLU A 57 -19.30 16.40 -7.82
N ILE A 58 -18.70 15.21 -8.01
CA ILE A 58 -17.33 15.04 -8.54
C ILE A 58 -17.29 13.96 -9.61
N GLU A 59 -16.37 14.10 -10.56
CA GLU A 59 -16.14 13.14 -11.63
C GLU A 59 -15.01 12.16 -11.25
N ALA A 60 -15.12 10.93 -11.75
CA ALA A 60 -14.04 9.94 -11.67
C ALA A 60 -13.35 9.82 -13.03
N ILE A 61 -12.06 9.47 -13.02
CA ILE A 61 -11.32 9.11 -14.22
C ILE A 61 -11.23 7.58 -14.36
N PRO A 62 -11.14 7.05 -15.59
CA PRO A 62 -10.93 5.61 -15.80
C PRO A 62 -9.64 5.11 -15.13
N SER A 63 -9.67 3.89 -14.62
CA SER A 63 -8.50 3.28 -13.98
C SER A 63 -7.30 3.16 -14.92
N GLU A 64 -7.54 2.97 -16.21
CA GLU A 64 -6.53 2.90 -17.25
C GLU A 64 -5.71 4.19 -17.31
N GLU A 65 -6.35 5.34 -17.12
CA GLU A 65 -5.69 6.64 -17.10
C GLU A 65 -4.82 6.81 -15.85
N VAL A 66 -5.31 6.37 -14.68
CA VAL A 66 -4.56 6.38 -13.41
C VAL A 66 -3.25 5.60 -13.53
N PHE A 67 -3.33 4.40 -14.13
CA PHE A 67 -2.19 3.48 -14.21
C PHE A 67 -1.32 3.68 -15.46
N ALA A 68 -1.75 4.48 -16.43
CA ALA A 68 -1.03 4.72 -17.70
C ALA A 68 0.47 5.03 -17.52
N LYS A 69 0.83 5.80 -16.50
CA LYS A 69 2.23 6.17 -16.20
C LYS A 69 3.11 5.01 -15.70
N TYR A 70 2.52 3.93 -15.21
CA TYR A 70 3.25 2.77 -14.65
C TYR A 70 3.38 1.61 -15.64
N TYR A 71 2.65 1.64 -16.76
CA TYR A 71 2.71 0.60 -17.79
C TYR A 71 3.84 0.75 -18.81
N LYS A 72 4.56 1.89 -18.80
CA LYS A 72 5.76 2.06 -19.62
C LYS A 72 6.93 1.33 -18.95
N ARG A 73 7.14 0.08 -19.35
CA ARG A 73 8.42 -0.62 -19.24
C ARG A 73 9.33 -0.25 -20.39
#